data_AF-A0A6A5TXG4-F1
#
_entry.id   AF-A0A6A5TXG4-F1
#
_cell.length_a   1.000
_cell.length_b   1.000
_cell.length_c   1.000
_cell.angle_alpha   90.00
_cell.angle_beta   90.00
_cell.angle_gamma   90.00
#
_symmetry.space_group_name_H-M   'P 1'
#
loop_
_entity.id
_entity.type
_entity.pdbx_description
1 polymer ?
#
loop_
_entity_poly.entity_id
_entity_poly.type
_entity_poly.pdbx_seq_one_letter_code
_entity_poly.pdbx_strand_id
1 'polypeptide(L)'
;MQAVRLDQLISSTSWPYRLLHIPSMTSYIRQGERTYNGIDSPDYNIISYTWGYYMDSTRNEPQLDARGIDWPISLITASHFTAENFRSALQRVAQGVKFRCDWVWVDVACIPQPHDDESEEAKRIRGEEIGRQVEIFHTAKETFVWLCSMTSKNLASSPRGPQTFDDFLMHLNKG
;
A
#
# COMPACT_ATOMS: atom_id res chain seq x y z
N MET A 1 21.12 -1.99 27.08
CA MET A 1 20.00 -1.38 26.35
C MET A 1 19.17 -2.53 25.79
N GLN A 2 18.07 -2.91 26.46
CA GLN A 2 17.23 -4.05 26.03
C GLN A 2 16.40 -3.61 24.83
N ALA A 3 16.38 -4.43 23.77
CA ALA A 3 15.49 -4.22 22.63
C ALA A 3 14.04 -4.41 23.11
N VAL A 4 13.25 -3.34 23.02
CA VAL A 4 11.79 -3.43 23.22
C VAL A 4 11.25 -4.29 22.08
N ARG A 5 10.52 -5.35 22.41
CA ARG A 5 9.93 -6.21 21.38
C ARG A 5 8.69 -5.53 20.80
N LEU A 6 8.54 -5.58 19.48
CA LEU A 6 7.42 -4.97 18.73
C LEU A 6 6.04 -5.48 19.22
N ASP A 7 5.97 -6.72 19.70
CA ASP A 7 4.75 -7.32 20.29
C ASP A 7 4.25 -6.60 21.55
N GLN A 8 5.11 -5.84 22.24
CA GLN A 8 4.73 -5.04 23.42
C GLN A 8 4.29 -3.61 23.07
N LEU A 9 4.54 -3.15 21.83
CA LEU A 9 4.22 -1.81 21.36
C LEU A 9 3.01 -1.78 20.42
N ILE A 10 2.74 -2.88 19.72
CA ILE A 10 1.67 -2.97 18.73
C ILE A 10 0.38 -3.45 19.42
N SER A 11 -0.68 -2.65 19.34
CA SER A 11 -2.01 -3.13 19.70
C SER A 11 -2.43 -4.22 18.72
N SER A 12 -2.58 -5.47 19.19
CA SER A 12 -2.99 -6.63 18.38
C SER A 12 -4.39 -6.51 17.72
N THR A 13 -5.09 -5.40 17.93
CA THR A 13 -6.45 -5.11 17.44
C THR A 13 -6.49 -4.06 16.33
N SER A 14 -5.34 -3.66 15.79
CA SER A 14 -5.22 -2.54 14.86
C SER A 14 -5.66 -2.92 13.44
N TRP A 15 -6.96 -2.82 13.16
CA TRP A 15 -7.52 -3.02 11.83
C TRP A 15 -7.42 -1.75 10.97
N PRO A 16 -7.09 -1.86 9.68
CA PRO A 16 -7.06 -0.71 8.78
C PRO A 16 -8.37 0.08 8.75
N TYR A 17 -8.32 1.34 8.32
CA TYR A 17 -9.55 2.08 8.05
C TYR A 17 -10.31 1.51 6.86
N ARG A 18 -9.58 1.01 5.85
CA ARG A 18 -10.12 0.43 4.63
C ARG A 18 -9.34 -0.79 4.19
N LEU A 19 -10.01 -1.69 3.48
CA LEU A 19 -9.40 -2.78 2.73
C LEU A 19 -9.97 -2.81 1.32
N LEU A 20 -9.11 -3.10 0.34
CA LEU A 20 -9.50 -3.31 -1.05
C LEU A 20 -9.89 -4.76 -1.26
N HIS A 21 -11.15 -5.00 -1.60
CA HIS A 21 -11.61 -6.31 -2.05
C HIS A 21 -11.27 -6.51 -3.52
N ILE A 22 -10.32 -7.40 -3.81
CA ILE A 22 -9.72 -7.57 -5.13
C ILE A 22 -10.71 -8.10 -6.18
N PRO A 23 -11.57 -9.10 -5.91
CA PRO A 23 -12.54 -9.58 -6.90
C PRO A 23 -13.48 -8.48 -7.41
N SER A 24 -13.89 -7.54 -6.54
CA SER A 24 -14.75 -6.42 -6.93
C SER A 24 -13.98 -5.14 -7.23
N MET A 25 -12.67 -5.07 -6.99
CA MET A 25 -11.91 -3.81 -7.02
C MET A 25 -12.61 -2.69 -6.23
N THR A 26 -13.14 -3.00 -5.05
CA THR A 26 -13.85 -2.02 -4.20
C THR A 26 -13.14 -1.87 -2.87
N SER A 27 -12.76 -0.64 -2.52
CA SER A 27 -12.33 -0.31 -1.17
C SER A 27 -13.54 -0.20 -0.25
N TYR A 28 -13.54 -0.96 0.84
CA TYR A 28 -14.57 -0.90 1.86
C TYR A 28 -14.04 -0.21 3.11
N ILE A 29 -14.83 0.72 3.65
CA ILE A 29 -14.59 1.31 4.97
C ILE A 29 -14.90 0.25 6.03
N ARG A 30 -14.05 0.17 7.04
CA ARG A 30 -14.26 -0.66 8.22
C ARG A 30 -15.54 -0.25 8.95
N GLN A 31 -16.41 -1.23 9.17
CA GLN A 31 -17.65 -1.11 9.93
C GLN A 31 -17.41 -1.67 11.34
N GLY A 32 -17.60 -0.84 12.36
CA GLY A 32 -17.32 -1.23 13.75
C GLY A 32 -15.83 -1.50 13.99
N GLU A 33 -15.52 -2.61 14.67
CA GLU A 33 -14.14 -2.90 15.08
C GLU A 33 -13.28 -3.52 13.98
N ARG A 34 -13.84 -4.36 13.10
CA ARG A 34 -13.03 -5.18 12.18
C ARG A 34 -13.80 -5.76 10.99
N THR A 35 -14.98 -5.23 10.67
CA THR A 35 -15.85 -5.79 9.63
C THR A 35 -15.72 -4.99 8.33
N TYR A 36 -15.65 -5.68 7.19
CA TYR A 36 -15.59 -5.07 5.86
C TYR A 36 -16.56 -5.80 4.94
N ASN A 37 -17.49 -5.07 4.31
CA ASN A 37 -18.50 -5.67 3.43
C ASN A 37 -19.24 -6.87 4.07
N GLY A 38 -19.56 -6.77 5.37
CA GLY A 38 -20.20 -7.85 6.13
C GLY A 38 -19.30 -9.02 6.54
N ILE A 39 -18.02 -9.01 6.17
CA ILE A 39 -17.05 -10.03 6.58
C ILE A 39 -16.28 -9.52 7.81
N ASP A 40 -16.41 -10.23 8.92
CA ASP A 40 -15.66 -9.95 10.16
C ASP A 40 -14.22 -10.45 10.03
N SER A 41 -13.26 -9.57 10.31
CA SER A 41 -11.81 -9.89 10.32
C SER A 41 -11.29 -10.63 9.09
N PRO A 42 -11.50 -10.12 7.87
CA PRO A 42 -10.97 -10.77 6.68
C PRO A 42 -9.44 -10.83 6.74
N ASP A 43 -8.89 -12.00 6.43
CA ASP A 43 -7.46 -12.13 6.16
C ASP A 43 -7.09 -11.26 4.95
N TYR A 44 -5.97 -10.53 5.05
CA TYR A 44 -5.52 -9.64 3.99
C TYR A 44 -4.00 -9.71 3.78
N ASN A 45 -3.60 -9.42 2.55
CA ASN A 45 -2.20 -9.20 2.17
C ASN A 45 -1.94 -7.69 2.03
N ILE A 46 -0.67 -7.28 2.06
CA ILE A 46 -0.25 -5.89 1.85
C ILE A 46 0.65 -5.78 0.63
N ILE A 47 0.53 -4.67 -0.08
CA ILE A 47 1.54 -4.25 -1.07
C ILE A 47 2.02 -2.82 -0.79
N SER A 48 3.34 -2.66 -0.70
CA SER A 48 4.02 -1.37 -0.68
C SER A 48 4.69 -1.10 -2.03
N TYR A 49 4.67 0.15 -2.49
CA TYR A 49 5.09 0.55 -3.84
C TYR A 49 5.34 2.07 -3.90
N THR A 50 5.86 2.56 -5.04
CA THR A 50 6.45 3.92 -5.16
C THR A 50 5.66 4.90 -6.05
N TRP A 51 4.33 4.83 -6.06
CA TRP A 51 3.48 5.56 -7.02
C TRP A 51 3.50 7.08 -6.88
N GLY A 52 3.54 7.63 -5.66
CA GLY A 52 3.55 9.09 -5.45
C GLY A 52 4.72 9.83 -6.08
N TYR A 53 5.80 9.13 -6.43
CA TYR A 53 6.99 9.72 -7.05
C TYR A 53 6.86 9.88 -8.58
N TYR A 54 5.98 9.10 -9.23
CA TYR A 54 5.87 9.01 -10.69
C TYR A 54 4.53 9.50 -11.22
N MET A 55 3.87 10.39 -10.48
CA MET A 55 2.56 10.90 -10.84
C MET A 55 2.59 11.59 -12.22
N ASP A 56 1.69 11.18 -13.10
CA ASP A 56 1.52 11.84 -14.40
C ASP A 56 0.67 13.10 -14.24
N SER A 57 1.25 14.25 -14.55
CA SER A 57 0.57 15.55 -14.55
C SER A 57 -0.12 15.87 -15.88
N THR A 58 0.10 15.08 -16.93
CA THR A 58 -0.42 15.33 -18.28
C THR A 58 -1.87 14.90 -18.48
N ARG A 59 -2.43 14.11 -17.54
CA ARG A 59 -3.82 13.63 -17.53
C ARG A 59 -4.22 12.75 -18.71
N ASN A 60 -3.25 12.10 -19.37
CA ASN A 60 -3.52 11.26 -20.55
C ASN A 60 -3.56 9.77 -20.22
N GLU A 61 -3.05 9.37 -19.06
CA GLU A 61 -2.99 7.97 -18.64
C GLU A 61 -4.30 7.53 -17.98
N PRO A 62 -4.63 6.23 -17.99
CA PRO A 62 -5.79 5.71 -17.26
C PRO A 62 -5.53 5.65 -15.75
N GLN A 63 -6.55 5.93 -14.95
CA GLN A 63 -6.54 5.68 -13.51
C GLN A 63 -6.70 4.19 -13.21
N LEU A 64 -6.25 3.75 -12.04
CA LEU A 64 -6.67 2.47 -11.50
C LEU A 64 -8.18 2.50 -11.25
N ASP A 65 -8.89 1.59 -11.91
CA ASP A 65 -10.33 1.39 -11.73
C ASP A 65 -10.62 0.69 -10.40
N ALA A 66 -10.55 1.47 -9.31
CA ALA A 66 -10.92 1.06 -7.97
C ALA A 66 -12.11 1.90 -7.47
N ARG A 67 -13.08 1.22 -6.86
CA ARG A 67 -14.38 1.77 -6.46
C ARG A 67 -14.46 1.99 -4.95
N GLY A 68 -15.45 2.77 -4.53
CA GLY A 68 -15.69 3.05 -3.11
C GLY A 68 -14.65 3.97 -2.49
N ILE A 69 -13.94 4.75 -3.31
CA ILE A 69 -12.89 5.67 -2.91
C ILE A 69 -13.40 7.10 -3.08
N ASP A 70 -13.16 7.95 -2.08
CA ASP A 70 -13.70 9.32 -2.02
C ASP A 70 -12.71 10.38 -2.53
N TRP A 71 -11.52 9.96 -2.96
CA TRP A 71 -10.46 10.83 -3.48
C TRP A 71 -10.09 10.43 -4.91
N PRO A 72 -9.58 11.37 -5.72
CA PRO A 72 -9.03 11.04 -7.02
C PRO A 72 -7.79 10.17 -6.87
N ILE A 73 -7.72 9.06 -7.61
CA ILE A 73 -6.52 8.24 -7.69
C ILE A 73 -5.54 8.91 -8.66
N SER A 74 -4.32 9.20 -8.21
CA SER A 74 -3.29 9.82 -9.05
C SER A 74 -2.96 8.96 -10.27
N LEU A 75 -2.77 9.61 -11.40
CA LEU A 75 -2.28 8.98 -12.63
C LEU A 75 -0.80 8.63 -12.49
N ILE A 76 -0.35 7.62 -13.22
CA ILE A 76 1.05 7.19 -13.23
C ILE A 76 1.60 7.40 -14.62
N THR A 77 2.83 7.92 -14.70
CA THR A 77 3.52 8.04 -15.98
C THR A 77 3.81 6.64 -16.53
N ALA A 78 3.26 6.30 -17.70
CA ALA A 78 3.36 4.95 -18.28
C ALA A 78 4.81 4.47 -18.53
N SER A 79 5.80 5.37 -18.56
CA SER A 79 7.22 5.01 -18.60
C SER A 79 7.71 4.24 -17.36
N HIS A 80 6.91 4.19 -16.28
CA HIS A 80 7.18 3.39 -15.07
C HIS A 80 6.34 2.12 -15.08
N PHE A 81 5.01 2.27 -15.00
CA PHE A 81 4.06 1.18 -15.13
C PHE A 81 2.68 1.74 -15.47
N THR A 82 1.79 0.89 -15.97
CA THR A 82 0.40 1.27 -16.26
C THR A 82 -0.54 0.88 -15.10
N ALA A 83 -1.71 1.52 -15.02
CA ALA A 83 -2.77 1.11 -14.10
C ALA A 83 -3.16 -0.38 -14.27
N GLU A 84 -3.08 -0.91 -15.50
CA GLU A 84 -3.35 -2.32 -15.79
C GLU A 84 -2.25 -3.25 -15.23
N ASN A 85 -0.98 -2.85 -15.34
CA ASN A 85 0.09 -3.57 -14.64
C ASN A 85 -0.16 -3.55 -13.12
N PHE A 86 -0.73 -2.46 -12.60
CA PHE A 86 -1.03 -2.35 -11.18
C PHE A 86 -2.16 -3.23 -10.71
N ARG A 87 -3.22 -3.29 -11.50
CA ARG A 87 -4.29 -4.26 -11.31
C ARG A 87 -3.77 -5.70 -11.33
N SER A 88 -2.88 -6.03 -12.28
CA SER A 88 -2.29 -7.37 -12.38
C SER A 88 -1.43 -7.72 -11.16
N ALA A 89 -0.65 -6.78 -10.64
CA ALA A 89 0.14 -7.00 -9.43
C ALA A 89 -0.75 -7.18 -8.19
N LEU A 90 -1.81 -6.38 -8.05
CA LEU A 90 -2.80 -6.55 -6.98
C LEU A 90 -3.45 -7.94 -7.01
N GLN A 91 -3.79 -8.44 -8.20
CA GLN A 91 -4.28 -9.81 -8.37
C GLN A 91 -3.25 -10.85 -7.93
N ARG A 92 -1.95 -10.62 -8.22
CA ARG A 92 -0.88 -11.52 -7.78
C ARG A 92 -0.68 -11.50 -6.28
N VAL A 93 -0.78 -10.33 -5.65
CA VAL A 93 -0.74 -10.18 -4.20
C VAL A 93 -1.92 -10.88 -3.54
N ALA A 94 -3.12 -10.78 -4.13
CA ALA A 94 -4.29 -11.49 -3.64
C ALA A 94 -4.14 -13.02 -3.70
N GLN A 95 -3.50 -13.53 -4.76
CA GLN A 95 -3.19 -14.96 -4.87
C GLN A 95 -2.23 -15.44 -3.78
N GLY A 96 -1.37 -14.55 -3.28
CA GLY A 96 -0.37 -14.87 -2.27
C GLY A 96 0.78 -15.73 -2.81
N VAL A 97 1.78 -15.97 -1.95
CA VAL A 97 2.78 -17.03 -2.14
C VAL A 97 2.39 -18.23 -1.29
N LYS A 98 1.99 -17.99 -0.04
CA LYS A 98 1.52 -19.02 0.90
C LYS A 98 0.03 -18.88 1.21
N PHE A 99 -0.48 -17.65 1.26
CA PHE A 99 -1.83 -17.35 1.72
C PHE A 99 -2.58 -16.55 0.66
N ARG A 100 -3.58 -17.18 0.06
CA ARG A 100 -4.55 -16.47 -0.76
C ARG A 100 -5.44 -15.61 0.12
N CYS A 101 -5.50 -14.32 -0.18
CA CYS A 101 -6.38 -13.35 0.47
C CYS A 101 -7.10 -12.54 -0.61
N ASP A 102 -8.43 -12.57 -0.62
CA ASP A 102 -9.21 -11.75 -1.55
C ASP A 102 -9.20 -10.25 -1.16
N TRP A 103 -8.62 -9.93 0.00
CA TRP A 103 -8.47 -8.58 0.55
C TRP A 103 -7.01 -8.15 0.52
N VAL A 104 -6.79 -6.91 0.10
CA VAL A 104 -5.47 -6.29 0.05
C VAL A 104 -5.53 -4.92 0.69
N TRP A 105 -4.52 -4.60 1.50
CA TRP A 105 -4.28 -3.23 1.91
C TRP A 105 -3.21 -2.60 1.01
N VAL A 106 -3.54 -1.44 0.46
CA VAL A 106 -2.73 -0.68 -0.49
C VAL A 106 -3.06 0.80 -0.31
N ASP A 107 -2.04 1.65 -0.12
CA ASP A 107 -2.24 3.03 0.35
C ASP A 107 -3.18 3.88 -0.53
N VAL A 108 -3.09 3.80 -1.87
CA VAL A 108 -3.91 4.61 -2.79
C VAL A 108 -5.38 4.27 -2.74
N ALA A 109 -5.73 3.06 -2.30
CA ALA A 109 -7.11 2.63 -2.13
C ALA A 109 -7.57 2.65 -0.67
N CYS A 110 -6.65 2.53 0.29
CA CYS A 110 -6.98 2.34 1.69
C CYS A 110 -6.74 3.57 2.58
N ILE A 111 -5.93 4.53 2.14
CA ILE A 111 -5.62 5.77 2.88
C ILE A 111 -6.14 6.97 2.08
N PRO A 112 -6.89 7.90 2.71
CA PRO A 112 -7.28 9.16 2.06
C PRO A 112 -6.09 9.91 1.48
N GLN A 113 -6.15 10.24 0.20
CA GLN A 113 -5.09 10.96 -0.51
C GLN A 113 -5.37 12.47 -0.53
N PRO A 114 -4.33 13.32 -0.44
CA PRO A 114 -4.49 14.77 -0.53
C PRO A 114 -5.16 15.20 -1.84
N HIS A 115 -6.15 16.10 -1.76
CA HIS A 115 -6.81 16.72 -2.90
C HIS A 115 -7.49 18.04 -2.49
N ASP A 116 -7.88 18.87 -3.47
CA ASP A 116 -8.34 20.25 -3.24
C ASP A 116 -9.57 20.36 -2.31
N ASP A 117 -10.50 19.41 -2.41
CA ASP A 117 -11.76 19.39 -1.64
C ASP A 117 -11.69 18.47 -0.41
N GLU A 118 -10.50 18.15 0.07
CA GLU A 118 -10.34 17.21 1.18
C GLU A 118 -10.88 17.75 2.52
N SER A 119 -11.73 16.95 3.19
CA SER A 119 -12.24 17.27 4.51
C SER A 119 -11.19 17.11 5.62
N GLU A 120 -11.35 17.85 6.73
CA GLU A 120 -10.48 17.72 7.91
C GLU A 120 -10.51 16.30 8.51
N GLU A 121 -11.65 15.61 8.39
CA GLU A 121 -11.79 14.23 8.82
C GLU A 121 -10.93 13.29 7.96
N ALA A 122 -10.90 13.46 6.63
CA ALA A 122 -10.04 12.68 5.75
C ALA A 122 -8.54 12.91 6.04
N LYS A 123 -8.15 14.16 6.36
CA LYS A 123 -6.77 14.49 6.79
C LYS A 123 -6.39 13.79 8.09
N ARG A 124 -7.29 13.80 9.07
CA ARG A 124 -7.12 13.11 10.35
C ARG A 124 -6.96 11.61 10.16
N ILE A 125 -7.86 11.00 9.39
CA ILE A 125 -7.81 9.56 9.06
C ILE A 125 -6.50 9.22 8.34
N ARG A 126 -6.07 10.02 7.35
CA ARG A 126 -4.76 9.81 6.70
C ARG A 126 -3.63 9.80 7.71
N GLY A 127 -3.57 10.78 8.61
CA GLY A 127 -2.53 10.86 9.63
C GLY A 127 -2.50 9.63 10.54
N GLU A 128 -3.67 9.15 10.97
CA GLU A 128 -3.80 7.95 11.80
C GLU A 128 -3.37 6.68 11.08
N GLU A 129 -3.79 6.49 9.82
CA GLU A 129 -3.40 5.31 9.03
C GLU A 129 -1.89 5.31 8.72
N ILE A 130 -1.30 6.48 8.41
CA ILE A 130 0.15 6.61 8.23
C ILE A 130 0.88 6.25 9.53
N GLY A 131 0.43 6.78 10.66
CA GLY A 131 1.03 6.50 11.98
C GLY A 131 0.94 5.03 12.40
N ARG A 132 -0.04 4.29 11.87
CA ARG A 132 -0.30 2.87 12.18
C ARG A 132 0.22 1.90 11.13
N GLN A 133 0.96 2.35 10.11
CA GLN A 133 1.46 1.48 9.04
C GLN A 133 2.24 0.28 9.59
N VAL A 134 3.09 0.46 10.60
CA VAL A 134 3.84 -0.65 11.20
C VAL A 134 2.91 -1.74 11.77
N GLU A 135 1.83 -1.34 12.43
CA GLU A 135 0.84 -2.26 13.02
C GLU A 135 0.02 -2.98 11.94
N ILE A 136 -0.37 -2.24 10.90
CA ILE A 136 -1.09 -2.77 9.74
C ILE A 136 -0.21 -3.82 9.03
N PHE A 137 1.06 -3.49 8.78
CA PHE A 137 2.03 -4.42 8.18
C PHE A 137 2.25 -5.67 9.01
N HIS A 138 2.26 -5.53 10.34
CA HIS A 138 2.46 -6.65 11.25
C HIS A 138 1.28 -7.64 11.26
N THR A 139 0.06 -7.20 10.93
CA THR A 139 -1.14 -8.06 10.99
C THR A 139 -1.52 -8.72 9.66
N ALA A 140 -0.89 -8.33 8.55
CA ALA A 140 -1.10 -8.97 7.25
C ALA A 140 -0.56 -10.40 7.19
N LYS A 141 -1.15 -11.25 6.34
CA LYS A 141 -0.66 -12.62 6.12
C LYS A 141 0.66 -12.64 5.36
N GLU A 142 0.74 -11.84 4.31
CA GLU A 142 1.94 -11.66 3.50
C GLU A 142 2.09 -10.19 3.09
N THR A 143 3.33 -9.72 3.08
CA THR A 143 3.71 -8.37 2.68
C THR A 143 4.54 -8.43 1.41
N PHE A 144 4.13 -7.65 0.41
CA PHE A 144 4.77 -7.56 -0.88
C PHE A 144 5.36 -6.17 -1.07
N VAL A 145 6.51 -6.12 -1.74
CA VAL A 145 7.11 -4.85 -2.19
C VAL A 145 7.13 -4.88 -3.70
N TRP A 146 6.53 -3.88 -4.33
CA TRP A 146 6.59 -3.72 -5.77
C TRP A 146 7.57 -2.62 -6.18
N LEU A 147 8.65 -3.07 -6.81
CA LEU A 147 9.65 -2.25 -7.46
C LEU A 147 9.26 -2.05 -8.94
N CYS A 148 8.60 -0.94 -9.26
CA CYS A 148 8.01 -0.70 -10.58
C CYS A 148 8.96 -0.05 -11.60
N SER A 149 10.17 0.37 -11.20
CA SER A 149 11.16 0.88 -12.15
C SER A 149 12.56 0.81 -11.57
N MET A 150 13.37 -0.11 -12.07
CA MET A 150 14.83 0.02 -12.06
C MET A 150 15.33 -0.44 -13.43
N THR A 151 15.49 0.48 -14.38
CA THR A 151 16.51 0.25 -15.41
C THR A 151 17.83 0.11 -14.67
N SER A 152 18.64 -0.91 -14.99
CA SER A 152 19.88 -1.26 -14.27
C SER A 152 20.86 -0.07 -14.11
N LYS A 153 20.71 0.96 -14.96
CA LYS A 153 21.47 2.22 -14.90
C LYS A 153 21.19 3.07 -13.65
N ASN A 154 20.01 2.97 -13.04
CA ASN A 154 19.65 3.75 -11.84
C ASN A 154 20.12 3.12 -10.52
N LEU A 155 20.55 1.86 -10.48
CA LEU A 155 21.28 1.30 -9.33
C LEU A 155 22.75 1.75 -9.31
N ALA A 156 23.35 1.87 -10.50
CA ALA A 156 24.80 2.07 -10.65
C ALA A 156 25.24 3.55 -10.64
N SER A 157 24.31 4.51 -10.60
CA SER A 157 24.63 5.95 -10.69
C SER A 157 24.85 6.63 -9.32
N SER A 158 24.60 5.94 -8.21
CA SER A 158 25.03 6.45 -6.90
C SER A 158 26.44 5.93 -6.60
N PRO A 159 27.42 6.81 -6.26
CA PRO A 159 28.74 6.38 -5.81
C PRO A 159 28.71 5.51 -4.55
N ARG A 160 27.53 5.39 -3.90
CA ARG A 160 27.23 4.52 -2.76
C ARG A 160 25.91 3.75 -2.98
N GLY A 161 25.60 3.38 -4.22
CA GLY A 161 24.41 2.56 -4.52
C GLY A 161 24.54 1.15 -3.97
N PRO A 162 23.47 0.55 -3.42
CA PRO A 162 23.50 -0.84 -2.99
C PRO A 162 23.79 -1.72 -4.21
N GLN A 163 24.91 -2.45 -4.17
CA GLN A 163 25.34 -3.30 -5.29
C GLN A 163 24.62 -4.64 -5.29
N THR A 164 24.03 -4.99 -4.14
CA THR A 164 23.26 -6.22 -3.94
C THR A 164 21.89 -5.93 -3.36
N PHE A 165 20.97 -6.88 -3.50
CA PHE A 165 19.64 -6.83 -2.88
C PHE A 165 19.75 -6.71 -1.35
N ASP A 166 20.76 -7.33 -0.75
CA ASP A 166 21.03 -7.25 0.69
C ASP A 166 21.46 -5.84 1.11
N ASP A 167 22.29 -5.16 0.31
CA ASP A 167 22.68 -3.77 0.58
C ASP A 167 21.47 -2.84 0.54
N PHE A 168 20.50 -3.10 -0.34
CA PHE A 168 19.26 -2.33 -0.44
C PHE A 168 18.38 -2.52 0.80
N LEU A 169 18.21 -3.77 1.26
CA LEU A 169 17.50 -4.07 2.50
C LEU A 169 18.17 -3.41 3.73
N MET A 170 19.50 -3.33 3.75
CA MET A 170 20.23 -2.63 4.81
C MET A 170 20.02 -1.11 4.82
N HIS A 171 19.76 -0.49 3.66
CA HIS A 171 19.48 0.95 3.58
C HIS A 171 18.05 1.30 4.01
N LEU A 172 17.09 0.42 3.76
CA LEU A 172 15.70 0.61 4.21
C LEU A 172 15.54 0.51 5.74
N ASN A 173 16.38 -0.28 6.42
CA ASN A 173 16.34 -0.46 7.87
C ASN A 173 17.05 0.64 8.68
N LYS A 174 17.49 1.75 8.04
CA LYS A 174 18.16 2.88 8.70
C LYS A 174 17.33 4.18 8.73
N GLY A 175 16.04 4.10 8.39
CA GLY A 175 15.08 5.21 8.49
C GLY A 175 14.35 5.23 9.83
#